data_AF-A0A455WAW6-F1
#
_entry.id   AF-A0A455WAW6-F1
#
_cell.length_a   1.000
_cell.length_b   1.000
_cell.length_c   1.000
_cell.angle_alpha   90.00
_cell.angle_beta   90.00
_cell.angle_gamma   90.00
#
_symmetry.space_group_name_H-M   'P 1'
#
loop_
_entity.id
_entity.type
_entity.pdbx_description
1 polymer ?
#
loop_
_entity_poly.entity_id
_entity_poly.type
_entity_poly.pdbx_seq_one_letter_code
_entity_poly.pdbx_strand_id
1 'polypeptide(L)'
;MDALKQYQLLGRLLVYLEACGLESDAATFDTALRMLSDIPQSAAESQEFDWLLERIPYYFRIAEDALPKVAPPFQRGSIGYYAHGSS
;
A
#
# COMPACT_ATOMS: atom_id res chain seq x y z
N MET A 1 -11.10 20.00 -16.38
CA MET A 1 -11.72 19.17 -15.33
C MET A 1 -12.58 20.07 -14.46
N ASP A 2 -13.72 19.57 -13.98
CA ASP A 2 -14.58 20.27 -13.02
C ASP A 2 -13.93 20.31 -11.63
N ALA A 3 -14.07 21.42 -10.91
CA ALA A 3 -13.45 21.65 -9.60
C ALA A 3 -13.98 20.66 -8.54
N LEU A 4 -15.27 20.33 -8.62
CA LEU A 4 -15.89 19.33 -7.75
C LEU A 4 -15.26 17.94 -7.94
N LYS A 5 -14.98 17.59 -9.20
CA LYS A 5 -14.37 16.31 -9.57
C LYS A 5 -12.93 16.20 -9.03
N GLN A 6 -12.14 17.26 -9.17
CA GLN A 6 -10.79 17.31 -8.62
C GLN A 6 -10.77 17.13 -7.10
N TYR A 7 -11.72 17.77 -6.40
CA TYR A 7 -11.87 17.60 -4.96
C TYR A 7 -12.21 16.16 -4.57
N GLN A 8 -13.11 15.50 -5.30
CA GLN A 8 -13.47 14.10 -5.06
C GLN A 8 -12.31 13.14 -5.32
N LEU A 9 -11.54 13.35 -6.39
CA LEU A 9 -10.35 12.54 -6.68
C LEU A 9 -9.26 12.74 -5.63
N LEU A 10 -9.02 13.98 -5.18
CA LEU A 10 -8.10 14.29 -4.11
C LEU A 10 -8.49 13.60 -2.81
N GLY A 11 -9.76 13.68 -2.41
CA GLY A 11 -10.25 13.00 -1.22
C GLY A 11 -10.04 11.48 -1.28
N ARG A 12 -10.32 10.87 -2.43
CA ARG A 12 -10.08 9.43 -2.64
C ARG A 12 -8.59 9.07 -2.57
N LEU A 13 -7.73 9.87 -3.19
CA LEU A 13 -6.29 9.65 -3.20
C LEU A 13 -5.71 9.74 -1.78
N LEU A 14 -6.10 10.76 -1.00
CA LEU A 14 -5.62 10.94 0.37
C LEU A 14 -6.02 9.77 1.28
N VAL A 15 -7.29 9.33 1.20
CA VAL A 15 -7.75 8.15 1.97
C VAL A 15 -6.97 6.89 1.57
N TYR A 16 -6.64 6.73 0.29
CA TYR A 16 -5.84 5.61 -0.18
C TYR A 16 -4.40 5.66 0.37
N LEU A 17 -3.76 6.83 0.34
CA LEU A 17 -2.41 7.01 0.86
C LEU A 17 -2.35 6.77 2.38
N GLU A 18 -3.35 7.24 3.13
CA GLU A 18 -3.49 6.97 4.55
C GLU A 18 -3.64 5.46 4.82
N ALA A 19 -4.46 4.75 4.02
CA ALA A 19 -4.60 3.30 4.12
C ALA A 19 -3.31 2.53 3.77
N CYS A 20 -2.44 3.12 2.94
CA CYS A 20 -1.09 2.60 2.66
C CYS A 20 -0.06 2.93 3.75
N GLY A 21 -0.46 3.60 4.83
CA GLY A 21 0.40 3.92 5.96
C GLY A 21 1.23 5.19 5.79
N LEU A 22 0.89 6.06 4.82
CA LEU A 22 1.46 7.40 4.76
C LEU A 22 0.77 8.32 5.76
N GLU A 23 1.55 9.16 6.44
CA GLU A 23 1.00 10.19 7.31
C GLU A 23 0.38 11.32 6.48
N SER A 24 -0.78 11.80 6.92
CA SER A 24 -1.50 12.92 6.30
C SER A 24 -0.88 14.27 6.69
N ASP A 25 0.38 14.48 6.32
CA ASP A 25 1.11 15.73 6.54
C ASP A 25 0.98 16.70 5.33
N ALA A 26 1.45 17.93 5.53
CA ALA A 26 1.39 18.96 4.48
C ALA A 26 2.20 18.55 3.23
N ALA A 27 3.32 17.83 3.40
CA ALA A 27 4.14 17.38 2.28
C ALA A 27 3.43 16.32 1.43
N THR A 28 2.71 15.39 2.06
CA THR A 28 1.89 14.37 1.41
C THR A 28 0.74 15.02 0.66
N PHE A 29 0.10 16.02 1.27
CA PHE A 29 -0.97 16.80 0.63
C PHE A 29 -0.49 17.54 -0.61
N ASP A 30 0.62 18.29 -0.52
CA ASP A 30 1.21 19.00 -1.66
C ASP A 30 1.64 18.04 -2.79
N THR A 31 2.17 16.87 -2.42
CA THR A 31 2.56 15.84 -3.39
C THR A 31 1.35 15.24 -4.09
N ALA A 32 0.26 14.99 -3.35
CA ALA A 32 -1.01 14.51 -3.91
C ALA A 32 -1.63 15.53 -4.88
N LEU A 33 -1.57 16.83 -4.54
CA LEU A 33 -1.99 17.90 -5.44
C LEU A 33 -1.17 17.92 -6.74
N ARG A 34 0.15 17.72 -6.64
CA ARG A 34 1.02 17.63 -7.82
C ARG A 34 0.71 16.42 -8.69
N MET A 35 0.41 15.27 -8.09
CA MET A 35 -0.05 14.09 -8.84
C MET A 35 -1.32 14.36 -9.63
N LEU A 36 -2.27 15.07 -9.02
CA LEU A 36 -3.53 15.45 -9.67
C LEU A 36 -3.35 16.43 -10.83
N SER A 37 -2.39 17.36 -10.73
CA SER A 37 -2.10 18.28 -11.84
C SER A 37 -1.48 17.59 -13.04
N ASP A 38 -0.83 16.45 -12.83
CA ASP A 38 -0.11 15.70 -13.87
C ASP A 38 -1.02 14.70 -14.62
N ILE A 39 -2.30 14.61 -14.25
CA ILE A 39 -3.28 13.77 -14.96
C ILE A 39 -3.43 14.28 -16.40
N PRO A 40 -3.21 13.43 -17.42
CA PRO A 40 -3.35 13.84 -18.81
C PRO A 40 -4.82 14.15 -19.14
N GLN A 41 -5.07 15.30 -19.78
CA GLN A 41 -6.43 15.72 -20.19
C GLN A 41 -7.12 14.76 -21.17
N SER A 42 -6.36 13.85 -21.79
CA SER A 42 -6.85 12.82 -22.69
C SER A 42 -7.32 11.54 -21.98
N ALA A 43 -7.11 11.43 -20.66
CA ALA A 43 -7.59 10.26 -19.92
C ALA A 43 -9.12 10.22 -19.93
N ALA A 44 -9.68 9.05 -20.20
CA ALA A 44 -11.11 8.83 -19.98
C ALA A 44 -11.41 8.99 -18.49
N GLU A 45 -12.56 9.55 -18.14
CA GLU A 45 -12.89 9.86 -16.75
C GLU A 45 -12.84 8.64 -15.82
N SER A 46 -13.13 7.45 -16.35
CA SER A 46 -13.06 6.19 -15.61
C SER A 46 -11.63 5.71 -15.33
N GLN A 47 -10.63 6.21 -16.06
CA GLN A 47 -9.22 5.78 -15.97
C GLN A 47 -8.34 6.76 -15.17
N GLU A 48 -8.85 7.94 -14.82
CA GLU A 48 -8.08 8.96 -14.10
C GLU A 48 -7.57 8.45 -12.74
N PHE A 49 -8.41 7.71 -12.00
CA PHE A 49 -8.01 7.16 -10.71
C PHE A 49 -7.05 5.98 -10.85
N ASP A 50 -7.27 5.10 -11.83
CA ASP A 50 -6.35 3.99 -12.11
C ASP A 50 -4.95 4.52 -12.49
N TRP A 51 -4.90 5.58 -13.30
CA TRP A 51 -3.66 6.26 -13.64
C TRP A 51 -2.93 6.83 -12.42
N LEU A 52 -3.67 7.42 -11.47
CA LEU A 52 -3.09 7.91 -10.22
C LEU A 52 -2.48 6.77 -9.41
N LEU A 53 -3.18 5.64 -9.27
CA LEU A 53 -2.72 4.48 -8.51
C LEU A 53 -1.42 3.91 -9.08
N GLU A 54 -1.32 3.76 -10.41
CA GLU A 54 -0.10 3.30 -11.08
C GLU A 54 1.09 4.23 -10.85
N ARG A 55 0.82 5.52 -10.62
CA ARG A 55 1.83 6.57 -10.47
C ARG A 55 2.28 6.79 -9.04
N ILE A 56 1.55 6.32 -8.02
CA ILE A 56 1.90 6.52 -6.60
C ILE A 56 3.39 6.22 -6.30
N PRO A 57 3.98 5.10 -6.75
CA PRO A 57 5.38 4.78 -6.44
C PRO A 57 6.42 5.78 -6.99
N TYR A 58 6.05 6.59 -7.98
CA TYR A 58 6.93 7.62 -8.55
C TYR A 58 6.95 8.91 -7.72
N TYR A 59 5.92 9.14 -6.90
CA TYR A 59 5.80 10.35 -6.06
C TYR A 59 6.08 10.05 -4.60
N PHE A 60 5.74 8.84 -4.13
CA PHE A 60 5.91 8.42 -2.77
C PHE A 60 6.92 7.30 -2.67
N ARG A 61 7.95 7.48 -1.83
CA ARG A 61 8.81 6.39 -1.40
C ARG A 61 8.09 5.61 -0.32
N ILE A 62 7.29 4.64 -0.74
CA ILE A 62 6.73 3.64 0.18
C ILE A 62 7.90 2.78 0.65
N ALA A 63 8.12 2.72 1.98
CA ALA A 63 9.13 1.83 2.53
C ALA A 63 8.81 0.40 2.08
N GLU A 64 9.78 -0.29 1.49
CA GLU A 64 9.61 -1.71 1.18
C GLU A 64 9.32 -2.44 2.48
N ASP A 65 8.17 -3.12 2.53
CA ASP A 65 7.74 -3.88 3.68
C ASP A 65 8.82 -4.93 3.98
N ALA A 66 9.51 -4.78 5.12
CA ALA A 66 10.50 -5.75 5.52
C ALA A 66 9.77 -7.05 5.84
N LEU A 67 9.80 -8.00 4.90
CA LEU A 67 9.17 -9.30 5.07
C LEU A 67 9.51 -9.86 6.47
N PRO A 68 8.51 -10.27 7.25
CA PRO A 68 8.77 -10.79 8.59
C PRO A 68 9.73 -11.97 8.46
N LYS A 69 10.81 -11.95 9.24
CA LYS A 69 11.80 -13.03 9.23
C LYS A 69 11.07 -14.35 9.48
N VAL A 70 11.22 -15.28 8.54
CA VAL A 70 10.72 -16.65 8.65
C VAL A 70 11.20 -17.22 9.99
N ALA A 71 10.28 -17.81 10.75
CA ALA A 71 10.50 -18.39 12.08
C ALA A 71 11.74 -19.31 12.13
N PRO A 72 12.34 -19.53 13.32
CA PRO A 72 13.50 -20.41 13.44
C PRO A 72 13.21 -21.79 12.82
N PRO A 73 14.23 -22.47 12.26
CA PRO A 73 14.05 -23.75 11.60
C PRO A 73 13.34 -24.72 12.54
N PHE A 74 12.26 -25.34 12.06
CA PHE A 74 11.49 -26.33 12.81
C PHE A 74 12.45 -27.42 13.33
N GLN A 75 12.80 -27.35 14.61
CA GLN A 75 13.42 -28.47 15.29
C GLN A 75 12.32 -29.50 15.51
N ARG A 76 12.27 -30.53 14.66
CA ARG A 76 11.48 -31.75 14.93
C ARG A 76 12.08 -32.41 16.16
N GLY A 77 11.66 -31.96 17.35
CA GLY A 77 11.88 -32.70 18.59
C GLY A 77 11.18 -34.05 18.44
N SER A 78 11.96 -35.12 18.38
CA SER A 78 11.42 -36.48 18.42
C SER A 78 10.69 -36.66 19.75
N ILE A 79 9.35 -36.69 19.70
CA ILE A 79 8.53 -37.13 20.83
C ILE A 79 8.76 -38.64 20.94
N GLY A 80 9.68 -39.04 21.82
CA GLY A 80 9.98 -40.43 22.12
C GLY A 80 8.81 -41.07 22.85
N TYR A 81 7.99 -41.85 22.15
CA TYR A 81 7.11 -42.81 22.80
C TYR A 81 7.97 -44.01 23.23
N TYR A 82 8.37 -44.04 24.49
CA TYR A 82 8.86 -45.30 25.06
C TYR A 82 7.66 -46.27 25.09
N ALA A 83 7.74 -47.32 24.29
CA ALA A 83 6.80 -48.43 24.41
C ALA A 83 7.00 -49.02 25.82
N HIS A 84 6.00 -48.87 26.68
CA HIS A 84 5.92 -49.70 27.88
C HIS A 84 5.75 -51.15 27.42
N GLY A 85 6.88 -51.85 27.34
CA GLY A 85 6.94 -53.28 27.14
C GLY A 85 6.21 -53.97 28.27
N SER A 86 5.18 -54.72 27.89
CA SER A 86 4.50 -55.72 28.68
C SER A 86 5.45 -56.85 29.09
N SER A 87 5.60 -57.07 30.40
CA SER A 87 5.75 -58.40 31.03
C SER A 87 5.65 -58.29 32.55
#